data_AF-A0A958C4J7-F1
#
_entry.id   AF-A0A958C4J7-F1
#
_cell.length_a   1.000
_cell.length_b   1.000
_cell.length_c   1.000
_cell.angle_alpha   90.00
_cell.angle_beta   90.00
_cell.angle_gamma   90.00
#
_symmetry.space_group_name_H-M   'P 1'
#
loop_
_entity.id
_entity.type
_entity.pdbx_description
1 polymer ?
#
loop_
_entity_poly.entity_id
_entity_poly.type
_entity_poly.pdbx_seq_one_letter_code
_entity_poly.pdbx_strand_id
1 'polypeptide(L)'
;RRDYPGDVTTRQPVHTVYGGGHLFKADTAAKLGGIALRNLNAYAPNFVAFARALGLPGAETLPAGEAEIAHLGQVIEHDPDAICCANEPAWMAYTVYRRVREKLLREPVEDYRVDFEDGYGNRPDEEEDFHAITVGEQLADGMTAGTLPPFIGIRIKPFTLESYQRAVRTLDLAITALADASGGKVPANFVVT
;
A
#
# COMPACT_ATOMS: atom_id res chain seq x y z
N ARG A 1 14.46 -17.53 -25.94
CA ARG A 1 14.99 -17.06 -24.63
C ARG A 1 16.23 -16.20 -24.88
N ARG A 2 16.08 -14.96 -25.37
CA ARG A 2 17.21 -14.04 -25.61
C ARG A 2 16.95 -12.60 -25.17
N ASP A 3 15.70 -12.24 -24.85
CA ASP A 3 15.32 -10.86 -24.51
C ASP A 3 14.72 -10.73 -23.11
N TYR A 4 15.08 -11.61 -22.16
CA TYR A 4 14.72 -11.36 -20.75
C TYR A 4 15.85 -10.53 -20.12
N PRO A 5 15.63 -9.24 -19.82
CA PRO A 5 16.67 -8.33 -19.33
C PRO A 5 17.18 -8.65 -17.91
N GLY A 6 16.68 -9.72 -17.28
CA GLY A 6 16.91 -10.01 -15.87
C GLY A 6 15.96 -9.23 -14.96
N ASP A 7 16.08 -9.46 -13.65
CA ASP A 7 15.32 -8.70 -12.67
C ASP A 7 15.80 -7.25 -12.65
N VAL A 8 14.85 -6.31 -12.64
CA VAL A 8 15.15 -4.89 -12.47
C VAL A 8 15.69 -4.66 -11.05
N THR A 9 16.84 -3.99 -10.94
CA THR A 9 17.46 -3.65 -9.64
C THR A 9 16.80 -2.45 -8.96
N THR A 10 15.83 -1.82 -9.62
CA THR A 10 15.01 -0.75 -9.06
C THR A 10 14.05 -1.29 -8.03
N ARG A 11 13.64 -0.44 -7.07
CA ARG A 11 12.68 -0.78 -6.01
C ARG A 11 11.49 -1.57 -6.57
N GLN A 12 11.16 -2.67 -5.89
CA GLN A 12 9.94 -3.46 -6.11
C GLN A 12 9.01 -3.29 -4.90
N PRO A 13 7.67 -3.40 -5.09
CA PRO A 13 6.75 -3.38 -3.97
C PRO A 13 6.90 -4.66 -3.14
N VAL A 14 6.95 -4.51 -1.82
CA VAL A 14 6.97 -5.67 -0.90
C VAL A 14 5.57 -6.19 -0.56
N HIS A 15 4.54 -5.41 -0.84
CA HIS A 15 3.14 -5.82 -0.66
C HIS A 15 2.25 -5.18 -1.73
N THR A 16 1.20 -5.91 -2.10
CA THR A 16 0.18 -5.45 -3.06
C THR A 16 -1.20 -5.60 -2.47
N VAL A 17 -2.01 -4.54 -2.58
CA VAL A 17 -3.43 -4.52 -2.18
C VAL A 17 -4.29 -4.59 -3.45
N TYR A 18 -5.20 -5.55 -3.51
CA TYR A 18 -6.24 -5.61 -4.54
C TYR A 18 -7.53 -5.01 -3.98
N GLY A 19 -8.17 -4.15 -4.76
CA GLY A 19 -9.48 -3.61 -4.41
C GLY A 19 -10.34 -3.40 -5.64
N GLY A 20 -11.61 -3.82 -5.56
CA GLY A 20 -12.53 -3.79 -6.69
C GLY A 20 -12.68 -2.40 -7.30
N GLY A 21 -12.74 -2.34 -8.64
CA GLY A 21 -12.82 -1.10 -9.41
C GLY A 21 -13.98 -0.18 -9.00
N HIS A 22 -15.09 -0.75 -8.55
CA HIS A 22 -16.24 0.00 -8.05
C HIS A 22 -15.98 0.76 -6.72
N LEU A 23 -14.92 0.41 -5.99
CA LEU A 23 -14.55 1.04 -4.71
C LEU A 23 -13.35 1.99 -4.83
N PHE A 24 -12.65 1.97 -5.96
CA PHE A 24 -11.44 2.76 -6.11
C PHE A 24 -11.75 4.25 -6.16
N LYS A 25 -10.95 5.03 -5.42
CA LYS A 25 -10.97 6.49 -5.39
C LYS A 25 -9.52 6.99 -5.29
N ALA A 26 -9.30 8.22 -5.74
CA ALA A 26 -7.99 8.86 -5.74
C ALA A 26 -7.31 8.86 -4.36
N ASP A 27 -8.08 8.84 -3.26
CA ASP A 27 -7.63 8.90 -1.88
C ASP A 27 -7.67 7.55 -1.12
N THR A 28 -7.93 6.43 -1.82
CA THR A 28 -8.10 5.11 -1.18
C THR A 28 -6.89 4.70 -0.34
N ALA A 29 -5.65 4.90 -0.84
CA ALA A 29 -4.44 4.55 -0.10
C ALA A 29 -4.33 5.34 1.22
N ALA A 30 -4.59 6.65 1.18
CA ALA A 30 -4.58 7.50 2.37
C ALA A 30 -5.65 7.09 3.39
N LYS A 31 -6.86 6.74 2.93
CA LYS A 31 -7.94 6.22 3.79
C LYS A 31 -7.53 4.93 4.49
N LEU A 32 -6.92 3.99 3.77
CA LEU A 32 -6.40 2.74 4.33
C LEU A 32 -5.31 3.02 5.39
N GLY A 33 -4.39 3.94 5.11
CA GLY A 33 -3.37 4.38 6.08
C GLY A 33 -3.99 4.95 7.36
N GLY A 34 -5.01 5.80 7.23
CA GLY A 34 -5.73 6.33 8.38
C GLY A 34 -6.42 5.24 9.22
N ILE A 35 -7.02 4.22 8.60
CA ILE A 35 -7.59 3.07 9.30
C ILE A 35 -6.49 2.27 10.00
N ALA A 36 -5.38 1.99 9.32
CA ALA A 36 -4.27 1.23 9.87
C ALA A 36 -3.65 1.94 11.09
N LEU A 37 -3.44 3.25 11.01
CA LEU A 37 -2.92 4.06 12.13
C LEU A 37 -3.85 4.06 13.34
N ARG A 38 -5.17 4.16 13.13
CA ARG A 38 -6.14 4.07 14.24
C ARG A 38 -6.07 2.71 14.92
N ASN A 39 -5.99 1.62 14.15
CA ASN A 39 -5.87 0.27 14.70
C ASN A 39 -4.53 0.09 15.45
N LEU A 40 -3.43 0.57 14.87
CA LEU A 40 -2.11 0.51 15.52
C LEU A 40 -2.12 1.26 16.85
N ASN A 41 -2.69 2.46 16.89
CA ASN A 41 -2.79 3.24 18.14
C ASN A 41 -3.70 2.55 19.18
N ALA A 42 -4.77 1.91 18.75
CA ALA A 42 -5.71 1.23 19.66
C ALA A 42 -5.13 -0.05 20.29
N TYR A 43 -4.43 -0.85 19.49
CA TYR A 43 -3.99 -2.19 19.90
C TYR A 43 -2.50 -2.30 20.22
N ALA A 44 -1.68 -1.35 19.76
CA ALA A 44 -0.24 -1.27 20.01
C ALA A 44 0.20 0.20 20.22
N PRO A 45 -0.25 0.84 21.31
CA PRO A 45 -0.07 2.28 21.55
C PRO A 45 1.39 2.70 21.77
N ASN A 46 2.31 1.74 21.98
CA ASN A 46 3.73 1.98 22.16
C ASN A 46 4.56 0.84 21.58
N PHE A 47 5.87 1.08 21.46
CA PHE A 47 6.82 0.15 20.85
C PHE A 47 6.96 -1.19 21.61
N VAL A 48 6.72 -1.22 22.92
CA VAL A 48 6.78 -2.46 23.71
C VAL A 48 5.54 -3.33 23.48
N ALA A 49 4.35 -2.74 23.54
CA ALA A 49 3.10 -3.43 23.23
C ALA A 49 3.13 -3.99 21.80
N PHE A 50 3.62 -3.18 20.85
CA PHE A 50 3.86 -3.60 19.47
C PHE A 50 4.84 -4.77 19.37
N ALA A 51 6.00 -4.68 20.02
CA ALA A 51 7.02 -5.73 19.98
C ALA A 51 6.52 -7.05 20.55
N ARG A 52 5.78 -7.01 21.66
CA ARG A 52 5.16 -8.20 22.26
C ARG A 52 4.09 -8.80 21.37
N ALA A 53 3.23 -7.97 20.78
CA ALA A 53 2.17 -8.44 19.87
C ALA A 53 2.72 -9.13 18.61
N LEU A 54 3.87 -8.67 18.10
CA LEU A 54 4.53 -9.29 16.94
C LEU A 54 5.54 -10.38 17.30
N GLY A 55 5.80 -10.63 18.59
CA GLY A 55 6.81 -11.59 19.03
C GLY A 55 8.23 -11.22 18.60
N LEU A 56 8.59 -9.93 18.64
CA LEU A 56 9.95 -9.51 18.32
C LEU A 56 10.95 -10.10 19.35
N PRO A 57 12.16 -10.50 18.92
CA PRO A 57 13.15 -11.10 19.82
C PRO A 57 13.46 -10.20 21.02
N GLY A 58 13.42 -10.77 22.23
CA GLY A 58 13.70 -10.07 23.48
C GLY A 58 12.57 -9.16 23.97
N ALA A 59 11.39 -9.14 23.34
CA ALA A 59 10.26 -8.30 23.75
C ALA A 59 9.74 -8.60 25.18
N GLU A 60 9.98 -9.81 25.67
CA GLU A 60 9.71 -10.25 27.04
C GLU A 60 10.60 -9.56 28.08
N THR A 61 11.78 -9.07 27.68
CA THR A 61 12.73 -8.36 28.57
C THR A 61 12.43 -6.87 28.73
N LEU A 62 11.53 -6.33 27.89
CA LEU A 62 11.18 -4.91 27.88
C LEU A 62 10.31 -4.54 29.09
N PRO A 63 10.36 -3.29 29.58
CA PRO A 63 9.58 -2.84 30.73
C PRO A 63 8.07 -2.97 30.51
N ALA A 64 7.30 -3.09 31.59
CA ALA A 64 5.84 -3.17 31.52
C ALA A 64 5.14 -1.89 31.98
N GLY A 65 5.79 -1.06 32.80
CA GLY A 65 5.22 0.19 33.29
C GLY A 65 5.19 1.28 32.22
N GLU A 66 4.07 1.98 32.08
CA GLU A 66 3.92 3.05 31.06
C GLU A 66 4.98 4.15 31.18
N ALA A 67 5.30 4.56 32.42
CA ALA A 67 6.32 5.58 32.67
C ALA A 67 7.73 5.10 32.28
N GLU A 68 8.05 3.84 32.53
CA GLU A 68 9.33 3.23 32.17
C GLU A 68 9.47 3.10 30.65
N ILE A 69 8.38 2.68 29.98
CA ILE A 69 8.31 2.60 28.51
C ILE A 69 8.52 3.97 27.88
N ALA A 70 7.84 5.01 28.41
CA ALA A 70 7.97 6.38 27.93
C ALA A 70 9.41 6.90 28.12
N HIS A 71 10.01 6.67 29.30
CA HIS A 71 11.39 7.06 29.58
C HIS A 71 12.39 6.34 28.66
N LEU A 72 12.24 5.02 28.48
CA LEU A 72 13.08 4.24 27.57
C LEU A 72 12.99 4.77 26.13
N GLY A 73 11.79 5.13 25.68
CA GLY A 73 11.61 5.77 24.37
C GLY A 73 12.38 7.09 24.24
N GLN A 74 12.36 7.94 25.26
CA GLN A 74 13.11 9.21 25.27
C GLN A 74 14.62 8.99 25.26
N VAL A 75 15.11 7.99 26.00
CA VAL A 75 16.53 7.62 26.02
C VAL A 75 17.00 7.16 24.64
N ILE A 76 16.21 6.30 23.97
CA ILE A 76 16.52 5.83 22.61
C ILE A 76 16.51 6.97 21.60
N GLU A 77 15.55 7.89 21.70
CA GLU A 77 15.44 9.03 20.77
C GLU A 77 16.59 10.02 20.93
N HIS A 78 17.14 10.17 22.14
CA HIS A 78 18.27 11.05 22.42
C HIS A 78 19.60 10.49 21.88
N ASP A 79 19.83 9.19 22.04
CA ASP A 79 21.07 8.53 21.59
C ASP A 79 20.78 7.10 21.07
N PRO A 80 20.32 6.98 19.80
CA PRO A 80 19.94 5.69 19.23
C PRO A 80 21.14 4.75 19.03
N ASP A 81 22.34 5.30 18.80
CA ASP A 81 23.55 4.52 18.55
C ASP A 81 24.06 3.87 19.85
N ALA A 82 24.02 4.58 20.98
CA ALA A 82 24.37 4.01 22.28
C ALA A 82 23.46 2.84 22.67
N ILE A 83 22.14 2.96 22.43
CA ILE A 83 21.18 1.91 22.78
C ILE A 83 21.24 0.73 21.82
N CYS A 84 21.55 0.95 20.53
CA CYS A 84 21.75 -0.12 19.56
C CYS A 84 22.76 -1.17 20.06
N CYS A 85 23.85 -0.73 20.69
CA CYS A 85 24.88 -1.63 21.24
C CYS A 85 24.55 -2.16 22.65
N ALA A 86 23.85 -1.38 23.49
CA ALA A 86 23.66 -1.71 24.90
C ALA A 86 22.35 -2.48 25.20
N ASN A 87 21.31 -2.29 24.38
CA ASN A 87 20.00 -2.91 24.56
C ASN A 87 19.31 -3.10 23.19
N GLU A 88 19.77 -4.11 22.46
CA GLU A 88 19.29 -4.46 21.13
C GLU A 88 17.76 -4.69 21.08
N PRO A 89 17.12 -5.42 22.02
CA PRO A 89 15.66 -5.60 22.00
C PRO A 89 14.89 -4.28 22.06
N ALA A 90 15.31 -3.35 22.92
CA ALA A 90 14.66 -2.05 23.06
C ALA A 90 14.85 -1.18 21.80
N TRP A 91 16.08 -1.15 21.27
CA TRP A 91 16.39 -0.43 20.03
C TRP A 91 15.58 -0.97 18.85
N MET A 92 15.52 -2.30 18.68
CA MET A 92 14.78 -2.96 17.60
C MET A 92 13.29 -2.65 17.71
N ALA A 93 12.70 -2.85 18.88
CA ALA A 93 11.28 -2.58 19.13
C ALA A 93 10.92 -1.12 18.81
N TYR A 94 11.68 -0.17 19.32
CA TYR A 94 11.47 1.26 19.07
C TYR A 94 11.63 1.61 17.60
N THR A 95 12.71 1.15 16.97
CA THR A 95 13.03 1.47 15.58
C THR A 95 12.00 0.90 14.61
N VAL A 96 11.60 -0.36 14.77
CA VAL A 96 10.59 -0.99 13.91
C VAL A 96 9.23 -0.30 14.10
N TYR A 97 8.81 -0.07 15.36
CA TYR A 97 7.56 0.61 15.65
C TYR A 97 7.49 2.00 15.00
N ARG A 98 8.55 2.80 15.15
CA ARG A 98 8.65 4.13 14.53
C ARG A 98 8.59 4.05 13.01
N ARG A 99 9.38 3.17 12.39
CA ARG A 99 9.40 2.99 10.93
C ARG A 99 8.05 2.54 10.38
N VAL A 100 7.34 1.65 11.08
CA VAL A 100 5.98 1.22 10.69
C VAL A 100 5.01 2.39 10.74
N ARG A 101 5.03 3.20 11.81
CA ARG A 101 4.19 4.41 11.89
C ARG A 101 4.50 5.40 10.79
N GLU A 102 5.77 5.69 10.54
CA GLU A 102 6.22 6.57 9.46
C GLU A 102 5.78 6.05 8.07
N LYS A 103 5.88 4.73 7.86
CA LYS A 103 5.42 4.09 6.63
C LYS A 103 3.92 4.25 6.44
N LEU A 104 3.11 3.98 7.46
CA LEU A 104 1.65 4.14 7.39
C LEU A 104 1.21 5.60 7.17
N LEU A 105 2.01 6.57 7.63
CA LEU A 105 1.75 8.00 7.42
C LEU A 105 2.09 8.45 6.00
N ARG A 106 3.27 8.07 5.49
CA ARG A 106 3.78 8.58 4.22
C ARG A 106 3.37 7.74 3.02
N GLU A 107 3.30 6.42 3.19
CA GLU A 107 3.17 5.46 2.11
C GLU A 107 2.50 4.15 2.61
N PRO A 108 1.22 4.22 3.02
CA PRO A 108 0.52 3.10 3.66
C PRO A 108 0.29 1.90 2.75
N VAL A 109 0.22 2.14 1.44
CA VAL A 109 0.12 1.11 0.41
C VAL A 109 1.27 1.30 -0.56
N GLU A 110 2.04 0.25 -0.82
CA GLU A 110 3.14 0.28 -1.78
C GLU A 110 2.66 0.03 -3.20
N ASP A 111 1.84 -1.00 -3.39
CA ASP A 111 1.24 -1.36 -4.67
C ASP A 111 -0.26 -1.55 -4.55
N TYR A 112 -1.03 -0.90 -5.41
CA TYR A 112 -2.48 -1.04 -5.47
C TYR A 112 -2.93 -1.52 -6.85
N ARG A 113 -3.71 -2.61 -6.88
CA ARG A 113 -4.30 -3.16 -8.09
C ARG A 113 -5.79 -2.91 -8.06
N VAL A 114 -6.23 -2.00 -8.93
CA VAL A 114 -7.65 -1.77 -9.16
C VAL A 114 -8.19 -2.97 -9.91
N ASP A 115 -9.04 -3.73 -9.24
CA ASP A 115 -9.39 -5.06 -9.67
C ASP A 115 -10.71 -5.07 -10.44
N PHE A 116 -10.73 -5.70 -11.62
CA PHE A 116 -11.93 -6.01 -12.40
C PHE A 116 -12.17 -7.53 -12.54
N GLU A 117 -11.43 -8.35 -11.79
CA GLU A 117 -11.57 -9.80 -11.77
C GLU A 117 -12.41 -10.27 -10.56
N ASP A 118 -11.87 -11.13 -9.69
CA ASP A 118 -12.60 -11.81 -8.63
C ASP A 118 -13.01 -10.87 -7.48
N GLY A 119 -12.16 -9.90 -7.11
CA GLY A 119 -12.48 -8.87 -6.12
C GLY A 119 -13.49 -7.82 -6.60
N TYR A 120 -13.77 -7.77 -7.90
CA TYR A 120 -14.84 -6.97 -8.49
C TYR A 120 -16.16 -7.75 -8.62
N GLY A 121 -16.04 -9.03 -8.97
CA GLY A 121 -17.16 -9.93 -9.23
C GLY A 121 -17.79 -9.72 -10.61
N ASN A 122 -18.89 -10.44 -10.86
CA ASN A 122 -19.63 -10.34 -12.11
C ASN A 122 -20.62 -9.17 -12.05
N ARG A 123 -20.54 -8.27 -13.03
CA ARG A 123 -21.45 -7.14 -13.22
C ARG A 123 -21.96 -7.09 -14.66
N PRO A 124 -23.11 -6.46 -14.93
CA PRO A 124 -23.52 -6.12 -16.29
C PRO A 124 -22.46 -5.26 -16.99
N ASP A 125 -22.39 -5.39 -18.32
CA ASP A 125 -21.38 -4.70 -19.13
C ASP A 125 -21.41 -3.18 -18.97
N GLU A 126 -22.60 -2.58 -18.94
CA GLU A 126 -22.76 -1.13 -18.77
C GLU A 126 -22.23 -0.65 -17.42
N GLU A 127 -22.38 -1.46 -16.38
CA GLU A 127 -21.89 -1.14 -15.04
C GLU A 127 -20.35 -1.26 -14.96
N GLU A 128 -19.78 -2.30 -15.58
CA GLU A 128 -18.32 -2.42 -15.68
C GLU A 128 -17.70 -1.32 -16.54
N ASP A 129 -18.34 -0.93 -17.64
CA ASP A 129 -17.92 0.20 -18.47
C ASP A 129 -17.87 1.50 -17.66
N PHE A 130 -18.93 1.78 -16.88
CA PHE A 130 -18.98 2.96 -16.00
C PHE A 130 -17.84 2.96 -14.97
N HIS A 131 -17.58 1.83 -14.32
CA HIS A 131 -16.49 1.74 -13.35
C HIS A 131 -15.11 1.82 -14.01
N ALA A 132 -14.91 1.25 -15.20
CA ALA A 132 -13.66 1.36 -15.95
C ALA A 132 -13.32 2.82 -16.25
N ILE A 133 -14.29 3.58 -16.75
CA ILE A 133 -14.15 5.02 -17.02
C ILE A 133 -13.83 5.78 -15.72
N THR A 134 -14.64 5.55 -14.67
CA THR A 134 -14.46 6.20 -13.37
C THR A 134 -13.07 5.92 -12.79
N VAL A 135 -12.55 4.71 -12.94
CA VAL A 135 -11.20 4.34 -12.48
C VAL A 135 -10.13 5.16 -13.21
N GLY A 136 -10.25 5.31 -14.53
CA GLY A 136 -9.34 6.14 -15.31
C GLY A 136 -9.31 7.60 -14.82
N GLU A 137 -10.48 8.18 -14.58
CA GLU A 137 -10.62 9.54 -14.03
C GLU A 137 -10.02 9.65 -12.62
N GLN A 138 -10.30 8.69 -11.73
CA GLN A 138 -9.77 8.69 -10.36
C GLN A 138 -8.24 8.48 -10.30
N LEU A 139 -7.67 7.75 -11.26
CA LEU A 139 -6.22 7.66 -11.41
C LEU A 139 -5.63 9.02 -11.80
N ALA A 140 -6.24 9.74 -12.75
CA ALA A 140 -5.79 11.08 -13.12
C ALA A 140 -5.91 12.09 -11.96
N ASP A 141 -7.02 12.05 -11.21
CA ASP A 141 -7.22 12.86 -10.00
C ASP A 141 -6.12 12.58 -8.98
N GLY A 142 -5.83 11.30 -8.73
CA GLY A 142 -4.80 10.90 -7.77
C GLY A 142 -3.38 11.29 -8.21
N MET A 143 -3.08 11.26 -9.51
CA MET A 143 -1.82 11.76 -10.06
C MET A 143 -1.67 13.26 -9.79
N THR A 144 -2.74 14.03 -10.01
CA THR A 144 -2.76 15.47 -9.79
C THR A 144 -2.63 15.82 -8.30
N ALA A 145 -3.31 15.06 -7.44
CA ALA A 145 -3.29 15.25 -6.00
C ALA A 145 -2.04 14.68 -5.30
N GLY A 146 -1.26 13.84 -5.99
CA GLY A 146 -0.10 13.15 -5.40
C GLY A 146 -0.49 12.12 -4.33
N THR A 147 -1.68 11.52 -4.43
CA THR A 147 -2.24 10.61 -3.43
C THR A 147 -2.13 9.13 -3.80
N LEU A 148 -1.68 8.83 -5.02
CA LEU A 148 -1.49 7.46 -5.48
C LEU A 148 -0.29 6.79 -4.79
N PRO A 149 -0.35 5.48 -4.56
CA PRO A 149 0.81 4.70 -4.13
C PRO A 149 1.92 4.70 -5.20
N PRO A 150 3.18 4.42 -4.82
CA PRO A 150 4.32 4.43 -5.76
C PRO A 150 4.22 3.41 -6.90
N PHE A 151 3.48 2.33 -6.67
CA PHE A 151 3.12 1.33 -7.67
C PHE A 151 1.59 1.25 -7.70
N ILE A 152 1.03 1.27 -8.90
CA ILE A 152 -0.41 1.15 -9.09
C ILE A 152 -0.70 0.48 -10.42
N GLY A 153 -1.90 -0.06 -10.58
CA GLY A 153 -2.29 -0.66 -11.84
C GLY A 153 -3.71 -1.15 -11.84
N ILE A 154 -4.06 -1.83 -12.93
CA ILE A 154 -5.37 -2.43 -13.12
C ILE A 154 -5.19 -3.93 -13.32
N ARG A 155 -5.97 -4.74 -12.61
CA ARG A 155 -6.13 -6.16 -12.92
C ARG A 155 -7.38 -6.33 -13.79
N ILE A 156 -7.20 -6.85 -14.99
CA ILE A 156 -8.31 -7.16 -15.89
C ILE A 156 -8.65 -8.65 -15.82
N LYS A 157 -9.81 -9.02 -16.36
CA LYS A 157 -10.14 -10.43 -16.56
C LYS A 157 -9.12 -11.09 -17.50
N PRO A 158 -8.85 -12.39 -17.35
CA PRO A 158 -7.90 -13.09 -18.19
C PRO A 158 -8.36 -13.13 -19.66
N PHE A 159 -7.42 -13.30 -20.57
CA PHE A 159 -7.69 -13.48 -22.00
C PHE A 159 -8.10 -14.91 -22.36
N THR A 160 -9.14 -15.41 -21.68
CA THR A 160 -9.82 -16.65 -22.07
C THR A 160 -10.87 -16.36 -23.13
N LEU A 161 -11.37 -17.40 -23.82
CA LEU A 161 -12.41 -17.25 -24.83
C LEU A 161 -13.67 -16.53 -24.30
N GLU A 162 -14.01 -16.77 -23.04
CA GLU A 162 -15.21 -16.26 -22.39
C GLU A 162 -15.09 -14.80 -21.98
N SER A 163 -13.92 -14.37 -21.47
CA SER A 163 -13.73 -13.03 -20.92
C SER A 163 -12.93 -12.07 -21.79
N TYR A 164 -12.36 -12.54 -22.92
CA TYR A 164 -11.48 -11.72 -23.78
C TYR A 164 -12.11 -10.38 -24.18
N GLN A 165 -13.32 -10.40 -24.74
CA GLN A 165 -14.00 -9.17 -25.20
C GLN A 165 -14.22 -8.20 -24.05
N ARG A 166 -14.64 -8.73 -22.89
CA ARG A 166 -14.88 -7.95 -21.69
C ARG A 166 -13.58 -7.34 -21.15
N ALA A 167 -12.52 -8.13 -21.08
CA ALA A 167 -11.20 -7.72 -20.59
C ALA A 167 -10.60 -6.59 -21.45
N VAL A 168 -10.62 -6.74 -22.77
CA VAL A 168 -10.13 -5.72 -23.71
C VAL A 168 -10.93 -4.42 -23.59
N ARG A 169 -12.26 -4.51 -23.52
CA ARG A 169 -13.12 -3.32 -23.39
C ARG A 169 -12.89 -2.59 -22.07
N THR A 170 -12.73 -3.32 -20.97
CA THR A 170 -12.43 -2.73 -19.66
C THR A 170 -11.06 -2.03 -19.65
N LEU A 171 -10.04 -2.65 -20.26
CA LEU A 171 -8.72 -2.03 -20.41
C LEU A 171 -8.78 -0.76 -21.27
N ASP A 172 -9.44 -0.83 -22.42
CA ASP A 172 -9.58 0.29 -23.36
C ASP A 172 -10.25 1.50 -22.71
N LEU A 173 -11.39 1.29 -22.06
CA LEU A 173 -12.13 2.37 -21.40
C LEU A 173 -11.34 3.02 -20.27
N ALA A 174 -10.69 2.22 -19.41
CA ALA A 174 -9.93 2.75 -18.29
C ALA A 174 -8.69 3.54 -18.74
N ILE A 175 -7.94 3.03 -19.73
CA ILE A 175 -6.74 3.71 -20.25
C ILE A 175 -7.11 4.94 -21.06
N THR A 176 -8.18 4.88 -21.86
CA THR A 176 -8.68 6.04 -22.62
C THR A 176 -9.10 7.16 -21.66
N ALA A 177 -9.94 6.87 -20.67
CA ALA A 177 -10.38 7.87 -19.69
C ALA A 177 -9.20 8.46 -18.90
N LEU A 178 -8.23 7.63 -18.50
CA LEU A 178 -7.00 8.09 -17.85
C LEU A 178 -6.21 9.03 -18.77
N ALA A 179 -5.97 8.64 -20.02
CA ALA A 179 -5.21 9.43 -20.97
C ALA A 179 -5.89 10.78 -21.27
N ASP A 180 -7.22 10.79 -21.44
CA ASP A 180 -8.00 12.00 -21.68
C ASP A 180 -7.90 12.96 -20.48
N ALA A 181 -8.05 12.44 -19.26
CA ALA A 181 -8.01 13.25 -18.03
C ALA A 181 -6.60 13.72 -17.62
N SER A 182 -5.54 13.00 -18.02
CA SER A 182 -4.16 13.27 -17.60
C SER A 182 -3.29 13.96 -18.66
N GLY A 183 -3.83 14.18 -19.86
CA GLY A 183 -3.07 14.68 -21.01
C GLY A 183 -2.08 13.64 -21.56
N GLY A 184 -2.50 12.37 -21.62
CA GLY A 184 -1.73 11.25 -22.18
C GLY A 184 -0.69 10.66 -21.24
N LYS A 185 -0.74 10.98 -19.94
CA LYS A 185 0.20 10.47 -18.93
C LYS A 185 -0.41 9.28 -18.18
N VAL A 186 0.47 8.39 -17.72
CA VAL A 186 0.11 7.30 -16.81
C VAL A 186 0.91 7.43 -15.52
N PRO A 187 0.44 6.86 -14.39
CA PRO A 187 1.21 6.81 -13.17
C PRO A 187 2.59 6.17 -13.40
N ALA A 188 3.60 6.63 -12.65
CA ALA A 188 4.89 5.94 -12.63
C ALA A 188 4.70 4.49 -12.15
N ASN A 189 5.45 3.56 -12.74
CA ASN A 189 5.38 2.12 -12.43
C ASN A 189 3.98 1.51 -12.61
N PHE A 190 3.17 2.05 -13.53
CA PHE A 190 1.85 1.48 -13.86
C PHE A 190 1.99 0.08 -14.47
N VAL A 191 1.21 -0.89 -13.97
CA VAL A 191 1.22 -2.27 -14.49
C VAL A 191 -0.21 -2.74 -14.75
N VAL A 192 -0.40 -3.49 -15.84
CA VAL A 192 -1.63 -4.24 -16.11
C VAL A 192 -1.35 -5.71 -15.82
N THR A 193 -2.22 -6.34 -15.04
CA THR A 193 -2.13 -7.77 -14.67
C THR A 193 -3.36 -8.53 -15.12
#